data_AF-M3ZSW9-F1
#
_entry.id   AF-M3ZSW9-F1
#
_cell.length_a   1.000
_cell.length_b   1.000
_cell.length_c   1.000
_cell.angle_alpha   90.00
_cell.angle_beta   90.00
_cell.angle_gamma   90.00
#
_symmetry.space_group_name_H-M   'P 1'
#
loop_
_entity.id
_entity.type
_entity.pdbx_description
1 polymer ?
#
loop_
_entity_poly.entity_id
_entity_poly.type
_entity_poly.pdbx_seq_one_letter_code
_entity_poly.pdbx_strand_id
1 'polypeptide(L)'
;MAQVVRFFLLLLCAAAPCSAAPTGSSYLSGTGRFWHITDLHLDPSYHLAQDPTKVCFSSKGAPATQAGLYGDFLCDSPYSLIQSAFANMAPLTQPEDFIIWTGDSPPHVPPDELSTDLVIQVISNMTQTITQHFPNLTVFPALGNHDYWPQDQMPDSTNDIYKAAAALWKRWLEPEALTTLSQGGFYSQLVKPGLRLLSLNTILYYGPDKATINMTDPAGQFEWLEKTLEKSAQSKEKVYVIAHVPVGYLPFAGNTTAIRGSHNERLVAIFRKYSHVVAGQFYGHTHRDSIMVLLDEQGHPVNSLFVSPAVTPIKNLWEPYSNNPGFRMYLYNNKDYNVMDIWQYYLNLTEANEKQRSDWRLEYIMTKAFGLSDLQPKSLLQLGLSFMLPQSKAFDKYFTHFMVDYSNSIVCDGSCKVRQVCAVLYLDQQSYSKCASSADW
;
A
#
# COMPACT_ATOMS: atom_id res chain seq x y z
N MET A 1 50.32 43.57 -26.63
CA MET A 1 49.50 42.44 -27.11
C MET A 1 49.67 41.29 -26.12
N ALA A 2 48.71 41.10 -25.22
CA ALA A 2 48.71 39.99 -24.25
C ALA A 2 47.73 38.92 -24.73
N GLN A 3 48.19 37.70 -24.92
CA GLN A 3 47.34 36.54 -25.22
C GLN A 3 46.80 35.97 -23.90
N VAL A 4 45.48 35.96 -23.77
CA VAL A 4 44.74 35.36 -22.67
C VAL A 4 44.41 33.91 -23.05
N VAL A 5 44.95 32.95 -22.30
CA VAL A 5 44.58 31.53 -22.37
C VAL A 5 43.27 31.34 -21.61
N ARG A 6 42.20 30.91 -22.30
CA ARG A 6 40.93 30.52 -21.67
C ARG A 6 40.99 29.05 -21.26
N PHE A 7 40.92 28.78 -19.95
CA PHE A 7 40.60 27.46 -19.42
C PHE A 7 39.07 27.24 -19.48
N PHE A 8 38.63 26.21 -20.20
CA PHE A 8 37.27 25.69 -20.09
C PHE A 8 37.23 24.69 -18.93
N LEU A 9 36.54 25.03 -17.84
CA LEU A 9 36.11 24.05 -16.84
C LEU A 9 34.88 23.31 -17.39
N LEU A 10 35.05 22.03 -17.70
CA LEU A 10 33.93 21.11 -17.90
C LEU A 10 33.36 20.74 -16.52
N LEU A 11 32.18 21.27 -16.19
CA LEU A 11 31.34 20.76 -15.11
C LEU A 11 30.76 19.41 -15.55
N LEU A 12 31.38 18.33 -15.09
CA LEU A 12 30.80 16.98 -15.11
C LEU A 12 29.69 16.93 -14.07
N CYS A 13 28.44 17.10 -14.50
CA CYS A 13 27.28 16.70 -13.71
C CYS A 13 27.35 15.18 -13.50
N ALA A 14 27.70 14.76 -12.29
CA ALA A 14 27.60 13.37 -11.88
C ALA A 14 26.11 13.02 -11.73
N ALA A 15 25.51 12.49 -12.80
CA ALA A 15 24.24 11.79 -12.71
C ALA A 15 24.46 10.53 -11.85
N ALA A 16 23.64 10.36 -10.82
CA ALA A 16 23.62 9.12 -10.03
C ALA A 16 23.34 7.94 -10.98
N PRO A 17 24.06 6.81 -10.86
CA PRO A 17 23.84 5.67 -11.74
C PRO A 17 22.45 5.07 -11.46
N CYS A 18 21.57 5.10 -12.47
CA CYS A 18 20.36 4.31 -12.50
C CYS A 18 20.71 2.85 -12.20
N SER A 19 20.30 2.34 -11.04
CA SER A 19 20.37 0.91 -10.77
C SER A 19 19.24 0.24 -11.54
N ALA A 20 19.57 -0.39 -12.66
CA ALA A 20 18.65 -1.34 -13.27
C ALA A 20 18.29 -2.42 -12.24
N ALA A 21 17.01 -2.82 -12.18
CA ALA A 21 16.63 -4.03 -11.47
C ALA A 21 17.53 -5.18 -11.98
N PRO A 22 18.05 -6.06 -11.11
CA PRO A 22 18.85 -7.19 -11.56
C PRO A 22 18.10 -7.99 -12.63
N THR A 23 18.52 -7.85 -13.89
CA THR A 23 17.95 -8.56 -15.05
C THR A 23 18.50 -9.98 -15.18
N GLY A 24 19.30 -10.42 -14.21
CA GLY A 24 19.95 -11.73 -14.19
C GLY A 24 19.22 -12.71 -13.29
N SER A 25 18.91 -13.88 -13.84
CA SER A 25 18.38 -15.09 -13.19
C SER A 25 19.20 -15.64 -12.00
N SER A 26 20.14 -14.90 -11.42
CA SER A 26 20.94 -15.35 -10.28
C SER A 26 20.19 -15.07 -8.98
N TYR A 27 19.16 -15.84 -8.69
CA TYR A 27 18.47 -15.75 -7.40
C TYR A 27 19.35 -16.29 -6.27
N LEU A 28 19.30 -15.60 -5.14
CA LEU A 28 19.72 -16.15 -3.86
C LEU A 28 18.86 -17.38 -3.59
N SER A 29 19.48 -18.57 -3.64
CA SER A 29 18.83 -19.84 -3.32
C SER A 29 18.03 -19.71 -2.02
N GLY A 30 16.76 -20.13 -2.02
CA GLY A 30 15.90 -20.06 -0.85
C GLY A 30 15.06 -18.79 -0.71
N THR A 31 14.95 -17.95 -1.74
CA THR A 31 14.09 -16.75 -1.75
C THR A 31 12.84 -16.97 -2.60
N GLY A 32 11.67 -16.56 -2.09
CA GLY A 32 10.41 -16.46 -2.84
C GLY A 32 10.04 -15.00 -3.06
N ARG A 33 9.06 -14.74 -3.95
CA ARG A 33 8.62 -13.39 -4.30
C ARG A 33 7.11 -13.28 -4.38
N PHE A 34 6.58 -12.08 -4.19
CA PHE A 34 5.20 -11.74 -4.49
C PHE A 34 5.04 -10.25 -4.79
N TRP A 35 4.01 -9.91 -5.56
CA TRP A 35 3.66 -8.53 -5.90
C TRP A 35 2.58 -8.01 -4.97
N HIS A 36 2.60 -6.71 -4.71
CA HIS A 36 1.54 -5.99 -4.01
C HIS A 36 1.10 -4.81 -4.85
N ILE A 37 -0.18 -4.85 -5.22
CA ILE A 37 -0.90 -3.77 -5.91
C ILE A 37 -2.05 -3.30 -5.02
N THR A 38 -2.35 -2.02 -5.04
CA THR A 38 -3.40 -1.44 -4.19
C THR A 38 -3.89 -0.12 -4.76
N ASP A 39 -5.09 0.29 -4.37
CA ASP A 39 -5.61 1.64 -4.61
C ASP A 39 -5.51 2.00 -6.11
N LEU A 40 -6.15 1.17 -6.93
CA LEU A 40 -6.14 1.33 -8.38
C LEU A 40 -6.99 2.53 -8.79
N HIS A 41 -8.14 2.72 -8.12
CA HIS A 41 -9.12 3.76 -8.36
C HIS A 41 -9.28 4.09 -9.84
N LEU A 42 -9.89 3.17 -10.59
CA LEU A 42 -10.24 3.44 -11.98
C LEU A 42 -11.27 4.56 -12.02
N ASP A 43 -10.98 5.64 -12.75
CA ASP A 43 -11.95 6.64 -13.17
C ASP A 43 -12.41 6.36 -14.61
N PRO A 44 -13.60 5.76 -14.82
CA PRO A 44 -14.11 5.47 -16.17
C PRO A 44 -14.48 6.74 -16.95
N SER A 45 -14.61 7.89 -16.29
CA SER A 45 -14.94 9.17 -16.92
C SER A 45 -13.72 9.88 -17.50
N TYR A 46 -12.50 9.43 -17.18
CA TYR A 46 -11.28 10.13 -17.59
C TYR A 46 -11.17 10.21 -19.11
N HIS A 47 -11.09 11.44 -19.63
CA HIS A 47 -10.79 11.72 -21.02
C HIS A 47 -10.11 13.08 -21.15
N LEU A 48 -9.27 13.26 -22.18
CA LEU A 48 -8.67 14.56 -22.44
C LEU A 48 -9.73 15.51 -23.04
N ALA A 49 -10.07 16.56 -22.29
CA ALA A 49 -11.06 17.55 -22.67
C ALA A 49 -10.41 18.95 -22.85
N GLN A 50 -11.00 19.81 -23.68
CA GLN A 50 -10.57 21.21 -23.80
C GLN A 50 -10.87 22.00 -22.52
N ASP A 51 -11.99 21.71 -21.86
CA ASP A 51 -12.32 22.25 -20.55
C ASP A 51 -11.63 21.39 -19.47
N PRO A 52 -10.63 21.93 -18.73
CA PRO A 52 -9.89 21.16 -17.74
C PRO A 52 -10.76 20.71 -16.56
N THR A 53 -11.97 21.26 -16.37
CA THR A 53 -12.92 20.83 -15.33
C THR A 53 -13.73 19.60 -15.73
N LYS A 54 -13.62 19.16 -16.99
CA LYS A 54 -14.35 18.03 -17.56
C LYS A 54 -13.48 16.82 -17.86
N VAL A 55 -12.21 16.86 -17.48
CA VAL A 55 -11.26 15.76 -17.73
C VAL A 55 -11.66 14.49 -16.99
N CYS A 56 -12.07 14.61 -15.73
CA CYS A 56 -12.36 13.48 -14.86
C CYS A 56 -13.35 13.89 -13.77
N PHE A 57 -14.28 13.01 -13.39
CA PHE A 57 -15.26 13.28 -12.33
C PHE A 57 -14.63 13.24 -10.94
N SER A 58 -13.57 12.45 -10.77
CA SER A 58 -12.78 12.39 -9.53
C SER A 58 -12.17 13.73 -9.10
N SER A 59 -11.93 14.66 -10.03
CA SER A 59 -11.50 16.04 -9.72
C SER A 59 -12.59 16.88 -9.04
N LYS A 60 -13.85 16.44 -9.09
CA LYS A 60 -15.01 17.14 -8.54
C LYS A 60 -15.13 18.58 -9.07
N GLY A 61 -14.78 18.77 -10.34
CA GLY A 61 -14.80 20.05 -11.04
C GLY A 61 -13.54 20.92 -10.86
N ALA A 62 -12.53 20.44 -10.12
CA ALA A 62 -11.23 21.11 -10.09
C ALA A 62 -10.55 20.98 -11.48
N PRO A 63 -9.89 22.04 -11.99
CA PRO A 63 -9.32 22.01 -13.32
C PRO A 63 -8.02 21.17 -13.36
N ALA A 64 -8.07 20.02 -14.03
CA ALA A 64 -6.93 19.13 -14.29
C ALA A 64 -6.10 19.67 -15.47
N THR A 65 -5.37 20.76 -15.23
CA THR A 65 -4.64 21.51 -16.27
C THR A 65 -3.41 20.80 -16.84
N GLN A 66 -2.92 19.74 -16.18
CA GLN A 66 -1.74 18.97 -16.59
C GLN A 66 -2.11 17.55 -17.04
N ALA A 67 -3.39 17.33 -17.37
CA ALA A 67 -3.90 16.04 -17.76
C ALA A 67 -3.23 15.52 -19.03
N GLY A 68 -2.76 14.28 -18.97
CA GLY A 68 -2.16 13.58 -20.10
C GLY A 68 -2.71 12.16 -20.25
N LEU A 69 -2.08 11.36 -21.12
CA LEU A 69 -2.55 10.01 -21.44
C LEU A 69 -2.62 9.09 -20.20
N TYR A 70 -1.75 9.31 -19.22
CA TYR A 70 -1.61 8.44 -18.04
C TYR A 70 -2.21 9.03 -16.77
N GLY A 71 -2.88 10.18 -16.84
CA GLY A 71 -3.59 10.77 -15.70
C GLY A 71 -3.22 12.23 -15.42
N ASP A 72 -3.69 12.71 -14.29
CA ASP A 72 -3.37 14.01 -13.67
C ASP A 72 -3.36 13.81 -12.15
N PHE A 73 -2.59 14.58 -11.40
CA PHE A 73 -2.56 14.47 -9.94
C PHE A 73 -3.87 14.90 -9.26
N LEU A 74 -4.82 15.51 -9.96
CA LEU A 74 -6.17 15.81 -9.47
C LEU A 74 -7.23 14.80 -9.93
N CYS A 75 -6.83 13.77 -10.69
CA CYS A 75 -7.71 12.72 -11.17
C CYS A 75 -7.30 11.38 -10.58
N ASP A 76 -8.30 10.51 -10.45
CA ASP A 76 -8.08 9.09 -10.32
C ASP A 76 -7.57 8.46 -11.63
N SER A 77 -7.15 7.19 -11.55
CA SER A 77 -6.45 6.51 -12.64
C SER A 77 -7.30 6.39 -13.89
N PRO A 78 -6.85 6.87 -15.06
CA PRO A 78 -7.39 6.37 -16.31
C PRO A 78 -7.04 4.89 -16.49
N TYR A 79 -7.85 4.17 -17.26
CA TYR A 79 -7.59 2.76 -17.56
C TYR A 79 -6.22 2.53 -18.22
N SER A 80 -5.74 3.49 -19.03
CA SER A 80 -4.40 3.48 -19.63
C SER A 80 -3.26 3.41 -18.60
N LEU A 81 -3.39 4.08 -17.46
CA LEU A 81 -2.41 4.03 -16.38
C LEU A 81 -2.34 2.63 -15.77
N ILE A 82 -3.49 2.08 -15.40
CA ILE A 82 -3.60 0.74 -14.80
C ILE A 82 -3.08 -0.32 -15.78
N GLN A 83 -3.46 -0.26 -17.06
CA GLN A 83 -2.94 -1.15 -18.08
C GLN A 83 -1.42 -1.03 -18.23
N SER A 84 -0.87 0.19 -18.18
CA SER A 84 0.58 0.37 -18.27
C SER A 84 1.33 -0.24 -17.08
N ALA A 85 0.77 -0.16 -15.87
CA ALA A 85 1.34 -0.77 -14.68
C ALA A 85 1.41 -2.30 -14.84
N PHE A 86 0.30 -2.94 -15.21
CA PHE A 86 0.26 -4.38 -15.39
C PHE A 86 1.07 -4.88 -16.60
N ALA A 87 1.12 -4.11 -17.68
CA ALA A 87 1.97 -4.41 -18.83
C ALA A 87 3.46 -4.35 -18.48
N ASN A 88 3.88 -3.45 -17.58
CA ASN A 88 5.25 -3.41 -17.09
C ASN A 88 5.55 -4.54 -16.08
N MET A 89 4.60 -4.83 -15.19
CA MET A 89 4.75 -5.87 -14.17
C MET A 89 4.82 -7.29 -14.80
N ALA A 90 3.98 -7.60 -15.79
CA ALA A 90 3.89 -8.92 -16.43
C ALA A 90 5.23 -9.58 -16.85
N PRO A 91 6.13 -8.91 -17.60
CA PRO A 91 7.42 -9.51 -17.97
C PRO A 91 8.40 -9.71 -16.81
N LEU A 92 8.18 -9.07 -15.65
CA LEU A 92 9.01 -9.21 -14.45
C LEU A 92 8.53 -10.36 -13.54
N THR A 93 7.30 -10.81 -13.75
CA THR A 93 6.63 -11.82 -12.92
C THR A 93 7.01 -13.24 -13.32
N GLN A 94 7.21 -14.09 -12.32
CA GLN A 94 7.52 -15.52 -12.50
C GLN A 94 6.31 -16.41 -12.18
N PRO A 95 6.28 -17.63 -12.72
CA PRO A 95 5.21 -18.59 -12.46
C PRO A 95 4.98 -18.92 -10.98
N GLU A 96 6.03 -18.88 -10.15
CA GLU A 96 5.95 -19.19 -8.72
C GLU A 96 5.59 -18.00 -7.84
N ASP A 97 5.50 -16.80 -8.41
CA ASP A 97 5.05 -15.61 -7.68
C ASP A 97 3.56 -15.71 -7.35
N PHE A 98 3.10 -14.88 -6.43
CA PHE A 98 1.68 -14.58 -6.24
C PHE A 98 1.48 -13.07 -6.16
N ILE A 99 0.23 -12.63 -6.20
CA ILE A 99 -0.13 -11.21 -6.08
C ILE A 99 -1.01 -11.04 -4.85
N ILE A 100 -0.75 -10.01 -4.04
CA ILE A 100 -1.72 -9.48 -3.09
C ILE A 100 -2.31 -8.19 -3.66
N TRP A 101 -3.63 -8.04 -3.56
CA TRP A 101 -4.36 -6.88 -4.07
C TRP A 101 -5.23 -6.29 -2.96
N THR A 102 -4.81 -5.20 -2.33
CA THR A 102 -5.48 -4.67 -1.13
C THR A 102 -6.58 -3.64 -1.43
N GLY A 103 -7.34 -3.85 -2.51
CA GLY A 103 -8.62 -3.17 -2.75
C GLY A 103 -8.53 -1.77 -3.35
N ASP A 104 -9.67 -1.07 -3.24
CA ASP A 104 -9.96 0.29 -3.74
C ASP A 104 -9.90 0.43 -5.27
N SER A 105 -10.97 -0.06 -5.89
CA SER A 105 -11.15 -0.08 -7.34
C SER A 105 -11.95 1.11 -7.89
N PRO A 106 -13.10 1.51 -7.30
CA PRO A 106 -13.90 2.64 -7.78
C PRO A 106 -13.26 4.00 -7.53
N PRO A 107 -13.65 5.05 -8.28
CA PRO A 107 -13.05 6.38 -8.14
C PRO A 107 -13.62 7.17 -6.96
N HIS A 108 -12.94 8.25 -6.60
CA HIS A 108 -13.33 9.25 -5.62
C HIS A 108 -14.35 10.24 -6.18
N VAL A 109 -15.58 9.80 -6.41
CA VAL A 109 -16.68 10.65 -6.87
C VAL A 109 -17.75 10.80 -5.78
N PRO A 110 -18.60 11.84 -5.83
CA PRO A 110 -19.76 11.93 -4.96
C PRO A 110 -20.61 10.64 -4.98
N PRO A 111 -21.21 10.21 -3.86
CA PRO A 111 -21.94 8.93 -3.80
C PRO A 111 -23.10 8.80 -4.80
N ASP A 112 -23.69 9.92 -5.24
CA ASP A 112 -24.76 9.98 -6.24
C ASP A 112 -24.28 9.72 -7.68
N GLU A 113 -22.97 9.74 -7.93
CA GLU A 113 -22.35 9.36 -9.21
C GLU A 113 -22.02 7.86 -9.28
N LEU A 114 -22.26 7.10 -8.20
CA LEU A 114 -22.03 5.65 -8.11
C LEU A 114 -23.31 4.92 -7.70
N SER A 115 -23.25 3.59 -7.82
CA SER A 115 -24.26 2.66 -7.33
C SER A 115 -23.59 1.32 -6.98
N THR A 116 -24.29 0.44 -6.27
CA THR A 116 -23.82 -0.93 -6.02
C THR A 116 -23.42 -1.64 -7.31
N ASP A 117 -24.23 -1.51 -8.37
CA ASP A 117 -23.96 -2.16 -9.66
C ASP A 117 -22.70 -1.59 -10.33
N LEU A 118 -22.51 -0.26 -10.30
CA LEU A 118 -21.31 0.37 -10.86
C LEU A 118 -20.05 -0.03 -10.08
N VAL A 119 -20.12 -0.09 -8.75
CA VAL A 119 -19.02 -0.58 -7.91
C VAL A 119 -18.66 -2.03 -8.27
N ILE A 120 -19.65 -2.93 -8.38
CA ILE A 120 -19.43 -4.33 -8.81
C ILE A 120 -18.82 -4.38 -10.21
N GLN A 121 -19.28 -3.54 -11.13
CA GLN A 121 -18.73 -3.48 -12.49
C GLN A 121 -17.25 -3.06 -12.51
N VAL A 122 -16.86 -2.07 -11.70
CA VAL A 122 -15.47 -1.64 -11.61
C VAL A 122 -14.59 -2.73 -10.97
N ILE A 123 -15.03 -3.36 -9.88
CA ILE A 123 -14.32 -4.49 -9.25
C ILE A 123 -14.17 -5.66 -10.25
N SER A 124 -15.23 -5.95 -11.02
CA SER A 124 -15.21 -6.96 -12.08
C SER A 124 -14.21 -6.61 -13.18
N ASN A 125 -14.18 -5.35 -13.63
CA ASN A 125 -13.23 -4.86 -14.61
C ASN A 125 -11.78 -5.03 -14.12
N MET A 126 -11.46 -4.62 -12.90
CA MET A 126 -10.13 -4.78 -12.32
C MET A 126 -9.75 -6.26 -12.17
N THR A 127 -10.68 -7.09 -11.69
CA THR A 127 -10.48 -8.55 -11.58
C THR A 127 -10.16 -9.18 -12.94
N GLN A 128 -10.89 -8.80 -13.99
CA GLN A 128 -10.66 -9.29 -15.35
C GLN A 128 -9.34 -8.78 -15.93
N THR A 129 -9.02 -7.50 -15.71
CA THR A 129 -7.78 -6.89 -16.18
C THR A 129 -6.56 -7.59 -15.57
N ILE A 130 -6.56 -7.78 -14.25
CA ILE A 130 -5.51 -8.55 -13.55
C ILE A 130 -5.42 -9.97 -14.12
N THR A 131 -6.56 -10.64 -14.30
CA THR A 131 -6.61 -12.00 -14.86
C THR A 131 -6.03 -12.09 -16.28
N GLN A 132 -6.27 -11.08 -17.12
CA GLN A 132 -5.76 -11.05 -18.50
C GLN A 132 -4.23 -10.89 -18.55
N HIS A 133 -3.67 -10.06 -17.66
CA HIS A 133 -2.22 -9.87 -17.57
C HIS A 133 -1.51 -11.02 -16.83
N PHE A 134 -2.18 -11.67 -15.89
CA PHE A 134 -1.60 -12.69 -15.00
C PHE A 134 -2.45 -13.97 -14.97
N PRO A 135 -2.67 -14.65 -16.11
CA PRO A 135 -3.65 -15.75 -16.22
C PRO A 135 -3.32 -16.98 -15.36
N ASN A 136 -2.06 -17.16 -14.99
CA ASN A 136 -1.56 -18.34 -14.27
C ASN A 136 -1.22 -18.06 -12.79
N LEU A 137 -1.41 -16.83 -12.31
CA LEU A 137 -1.09 -16.49 -10.92
C LEU A 137 -2.32 -16.51 -10.03
N THR A 138 -2.12 -16.89 -8.78
CA THR A 138 -3.10 -16.68 -7.72
C THR A 138 -2.99 -15.26 -7.21
N VAL A 139 -4.13 -14.59 -7.11
CA VAL A 139 -4.27 -13.27 -6.51
C VAL A 139 -5.02 -13.41 -5.19
N PHE A 140 -4.52 -12.78 -4.14
CA PHE A 140 -5.16 -12.71 -2.84
C PHE A 140 -5.68 -11.29 -2.61
N PRO A 141 -6.96 -11.03 -2.90
CA PRO A 141 -7.55 -9.72 -2.74
C PRO A 141 -8.03 -9.42 -1.31
N ALA A 142 -8.05 -8.14 -0.95
CA ALA A 142 -8.84 -7.57 0.13
C ALA A 142 -9.75 -6.49 -0.45
N LEU A 143 -10.91 -6.27 0.16
CA LEU A 143 -11.77 -5.15 -0.20
C LEU A 143 -11.25 -3.86 0.44
N GLY A 144 -11.39 -2.75 -0.27
CA GLY A 144 -11.15 -1.39 0.22
C GLY A 144 -12.43 -0.63 0.58
N ASN A 145 -12.30 0.57 1.16
CA ASN A 145 -13.47 1.35 1.58
C ASN A 145 -14.27 1.94 0.40
N HIS A 146 -13.64 2.13 -0.76
CA HIS A 146 -14.32 2.52 -2.00
C HIS A 146 -14.94 1.32 -2.75
N ASP A 147 -14.60 0.08 -2.39
CA ASP A 147 -15.21 -1.13 -2.96
C ASP A 147 -16.63 -1.42 -2.42
N TYR A 148 -17.34 -0.40 -1.91
CA TYR A 148 -18.72 -0.50 -1.44
C TYR A 148 -19.55 0.72 -1.86
N TRP A 149 -20.87 0.57 -1.92
CA TRP A 149 -21.78 1.69 -2.14
C TRP A 149 -22.89 1.75 -1.09
N PRO A 150 -23.14 2.93 -0.46
CA PRO A 150 -22.27 4.12 -0.50
C PRO A 150 -20.88 3.83 0.09
N GLN A 151 -19.85 4.54 -0.37
CA GLN A 151 -18.46 4.32 0.08
C GLN A 151 -18.33 4.32 1.61
N ASP A 152 -17.38 3.55 2.11
CA ASP A 152 -17.05 3.34 3.53
C ASP A 152 -18.11 2.55 4.33
N GLN A 153 -19.37 2.49 3.90
CA GLN A 153 -20.49 1.98 4.72
C GLN A 153 -20.63 0.45 4.69
N MET A 154 -19.52 -0.28 4.93
CA MET A 154 -19.51 -1.74 4.86
C MET A 154 -20.26 -2.40 6.05
N PRO A 155 -21.32 -3.18 5.79
CA PRO A 155 -22.05 -3.84 6.86
C PRO A 155 -21.31 -5.05 7.40
N ASP A 156 -21.67 -5.44 8.62
CA ASP A 156 -21.14 -6.57 9.36
C ASP A 156 -21.75 -7.93 8.97
N SER A 157 -22.51 -7.96 7.87
CA SER A 157 -23.23 -9.13 7.38
C SER A 157 -23.21 -9.22 5.85
N THR A 158 -23.64 -10.38 5.33
CA THR A 158 -23.65 -10.66 3.90
C THR A 158 -24.41 -9.60 3.10
N ASN A 159 -23.85 -9.20 1.97
CA ASN A 159 -24.42 -8.19 1.08
C ASN A 159 -24.03 -8.49 -0.38
N ASP A 160 -24.52 -7.68 -1.32
CA ASP A 160 -24.34 -7.91 -2.74
C ASP A 160 -22.89 -7.73 -3.20
N ILE A 161 -22.13 -6.81 -2.60
CA ILE A 161 -20.70 -6.65 -2.87
C ILE A 161 -19.92 -7.89 -2.41
N TYR A 162 -20.14 -8.37 -1.19
CA TYR A 162 -19.43 -9.55 -0.67
C TYR A 162 -19.72 -10.80 -1.50
N LYS A 163 -20.97 -10.98 -1.93
CA LYS A 163 -21.36 -12.08 -2.82
C LYS A 163 -20.74 -11.92 -4.21
N ALA A 164 -20.71 -10.71 -4.76
CA ALA A 164 -20.09 -10.43 -6.04
C ALA A 164 -18.58 -10.66 -6.00
N ALA A 165 -17.89 -10.17 -4.98
CA ALA A 165 -16.46 -10.40 -4.76
C ALA A 165 -16.14 -11.91 -4.65
N ALA A 166 -16.92 -12.67 -3.87
CA ALA A 166 -16.77 -14.12 -3.79
C ALA A 166 -17.00 -14.81 -5.15
N ALA A 167 -17.97 -14.36 -5.95
CA ALA A 167 -18.20 -14.91 -7.28
C ALA A 167 -17.04 -14.60 -8.25
N LEU A 168 -16.56 -13.36 -8.24
CA LEU A 168 -15.47 -12.87 -9.10
C LEU A 168 -14.13 -13.54 -8.76
N TRP A 169 -13.86 -13.77 -7.48
CA TRP A 169 -12.57 -14.27 -6.98
C TRP A 169 -12.53 -15.80 -6.82
N LYS A 170 -13.59 -16.50 -7.21
CA LYS A 170 -13.69 -17.98 -7.16
C LYS A 170 -12.54 -18.71 -7.85
N ARG A 171 -11.93 -18.10 -8.87
CA ARG A 171 -10.77 -18.69 -9.56
C ARG A 171 -9.49 -18.72 -8.73
N TRP A 172 -9.39 -17.88 -7.70
CA TRP A 172 -8.20 -17.75 -6.86
C TRP A 172 -8.41 -18.35 -5.47
N LEU A 173 -9.67 -18.47 -5.03
CA LEU A 173 -10.00 -18.79 -3.65
C LEU A 173 -10.71 -20.13 -3.49
N GLU A 174 -10.33 -20.84 -2.42
CA GLU A 174 -10.95 -22.11 -2.04
C GLU A 174 -12.36 -21.91 -1.45
N PRO A 175 -13.24 -22.94 -1.48
CA PRO A 175 -14.62 -22.81 -1.02
C PRO A 175 -14.80 -22.27 0.41
N GLU A 176 -13.91 -22.62 1.35
CA GLU A 176 -13.97 -22.10 2.73
C GLU A 176 -13.68 -20.60 2.79
N ALA A 177 -12.69 -20.13 2.00
CA ALA A 177 -12.37 -18.71 1.88
C ALA A 177 -13.52 -17.93 1.23
N LEU A 178 -14.11 -18.48 0.15
CA LEU A 178 -15.28 -17.90 -0.51
C LEU A 178 -16.49 -17.78 0.42
N THR A 179 -16.69 -18.75 1.32
CA THR A 179 -17.80 -18.73 2.27
C THR A 179 -17.66 -17.57 3.24
N THR A 180 -16.51 -17.44 3.90
CA THR A 180 -16.25 -16.35 4.85
C THR A 180 -16.23 -14.98 4.18
N LEU A 181 -15.64 -14.88 2.98
CA LEU A 181 -15.66 -13.67 2.16
C LEU A 181 -17.09 -13.21 1.87
N SER A 182 -17.98 -14.12 1.45
CA SER A 182 -19.38 -13.79 1.14
C SER A 182 -20.20 -13.38 2.36
N GLN A 183 -19.74 -13.70 3.57
CA GLN A 183 -20.42 -13.42 4.84
C GLN A 183 -19.96 -12.12 5.48
N GLY A 184 -18.65 -11.82 5.46
CA GLY A 184 -18.08 -10.68 6.19
C GLY A 184 -16.98 -9.90 5.46
N GLY A 185 -16.66 -10.24 4.21
CA GLY A 185 -15.62 -9.54 3.45
C GLY A 185 -14.17 -9.93 3.79
N PHE A 186 -13.96 -10.94 4.65
CA PHE A 186 -12.63 -11.42 5.08
C PHE A 186 -12.50 -12.94 4.88
N TYR A 187 -11.27 -13.44 4.77
CA TYR A 187 -11.01 -14.87 4.61
C TYR A 187 -9.57 -15.27 4.97
N SER A 188 -9.32 -16.59 5.06
CA SER A 188 -7.97 -17.15 5.12
C SER A 188 -7.74 -18.17 4.02
N GLN A 189 -6.52 -18.26 3.51
CA GLN A 189 -6.14 -19.28 2.53
C GLN A 189 -4.69 -19.71 2.70
N LEU A 190 -4.43 -21.01 2.52
CA LEU A 190 -3.06 -21.50 2.43
C LEU A 190 -2.48 -21.06 1.08
N VAL A 191 -1.41 -20.27 1.10
CA VAL A 191 -0.70 -19.83 -0.11
C VAL A 191 0.13 -20.99 -0.66
N LYS A 192 0.84 -21.66 0.24
CA LYS A 192 1.67 -22.84 0.00
C LYS A 192 1.93 -23.55 1.33
N PRO A 193 2.46 -24.78 1.35
CA PRO A 193 2.78 -25.46 2.60
C PRO A 193 3.59 -24.55 3.52
N GLY A 194 3.13 -24.37 4.76
CA GLY A 194 3.77 -23.54 5.78
C GLY A 194 3.44 -22.04 5.75
N LEU A 195 2.76 -21.51 4.72
CA LEU A 195 2.38 -20.10 4.63
C LEU A 195 0.88 -19.92 4.38
N ARG A 196 0.20 -19.28 5.33
CA ARG A 196 -1.20 -18.86 5.23
C ARG A 196 -1.30 -17.35 5.03
N LEU A 197 -2.28 -16.93 4.25
CA LEU A 197 -2.66 -15.53 4.11
C LEU A 197 -4.01 -15.29 4.80
N LEU A 198 -4.11 -14.19 5.54
CA LEU A 198 -5.33 -13.65 6.12
C LEU A 198 -5.67 -12.34 5.42
N SER A 199 -6.81 -12.30 4.73
CA SER A 199 -7.36 -11.08 4.15
C SER A 199 -8.42 -10.53 5.09
N LEU A 200 -8.13 -9.39 5.72
CA LEU A 200 -9.02 -8.74 6.69
C LEU A 200 -9.86 -7.66 6.02
N ASN A 201 -11.10 -7.54 6.46
CA ASN A 201 -11.98 -6.41 6.18
C ASN A 201 -11.82 -5.35 7.27
N THR A 202 -10.79 -4.51 7.17
CA THR A 202 -10.55 -3.42 8.14
C THR A 202 -11.46 -2.21 7.95
N ILE A 203 -12.31 -2.20 6.91
CA ILE A 203 -13.30 -1.15 6.67
C ILE A 203 -14.35 -1.17 7.78
N LEU A 204 -14.67 -2.35 8.32
CA LEU A 204 -15.52 -2.52 9.51
C LEU A 204 -15.00 -1.77 10.75
N TYR A 205 -13.74 -1.33 10.74
CA TYR A 205 -13.11 -0.57 11.82
C TYR A 205 -12.85 0.89 11.43
N TYR A 206 -13.11 1.27 10.18
CA TYR A 206 -12.77 2.58 9.64
C TYR A 206 -13.65 3.67 10.25
N GLY A 207 -13.07 4.81 10.64
CA GLY A 207 -13.79 5.88 11.34
C GLY A 207 -15.11 6.30 10.66
N PRO A 208 -15.09 6.59 9.34
CA PRO A 208 -16.27 6.95 8.54
C PRO A 208 -17.37 5.88 8.37
N ASP A 209 -17.11 4.60 8.64
CA ASP A 209 -18.10 3.53 8.43
C ASP A 209 -19.22 3.57 9.48
N LYS A 210 -20.37 4.17 9.15
CA LYS A 210 -21.44 4.28 10.14
C LYS A 210 -22.17 2.96 10.42
N ALA A 211 -21.96 1.93 9.60
CA ALA A 211 -22.66 0.65 9.73
C ALA A 211 -22.21 -0.14 10.97
N THR A 212 -20.98 0.09 11.44
CA THR A 212 -20.35 -0.68 12.53
C THR A 212 -20.13 0.13 13.82
N ILE A 213 -20.78 1.30 13.94
CA ILE A 213 -20.69 2.13 15.15
C ILE A 213 -21.12 1.35 16.39
N ASN A 214 -20.35 1.49 17.48
CA ASN A 214 -20.57 0.83 18.77
C ASN A 214 -20.51 -0.71 18.75
N MET A 215 -20.09 -1.33 17.65
CA MET A 215 -19.86 -2.77 17.60
C MET A 215 -18.46 -3.11 18.14
N THR A 216 -18.39 -4.02 19.10
CA THR A 216 -17.12 -4.47 19.69
C THR A 216 -16.39 -5.45 18.78
N ASP A 217 -17.14 -6.27 18.03
CA ASP A 217 -16.63 -7.29 17.11
C ASP A 217 -17.50 -7.41 15.85
N PRO A 218 -17.48 -6.39 14.96
CA PRO A 218 -18.29 -6.44 13.74
C PRO A 218 -17.93 -7.66 12.90
N ALA A 219 -18.96 -8.39 12.46
CA ALA A 219 -18.90 -9.65 11.72
C ALA A 219 -18.18 -10.81 12.45
N GLY A 220 -17.90 -10.67 13.76
CA GLY A 220 -17.12 -11.65 14.52
C GLY A 220 -15.68 -11.79 14.04
N GLN A 221 -15.16 -10.80 13.32
CA GLN A 221 -13.86 -10.89 12.65
C GLN A 221 -12.69 -10.99 13.63
N PHE A 222 -12.75 -10.37 14.82
CA PHE A 222 -11.67 -10.52 15.80
C PHE A 222 -11.63 -11.92 16.40
N GLU A 223 -12.80 -12.46 16.80
CA GLU A 223 -12.89 -13.85 17.28
C GLU A 223 -12.39 -14.83 16.21
N TRP A 224 -12.80 -14.63 14.95
CA TRP A 224 -12.34 -15.41 13.82
C TRP A 224 -10.82 -15.29 13.60
N LEU A 225 -10.27 -14.09 13.69
CA LEU A 225 -8.84 -13.81 13.53
C LEU A 225 -8.01 -14.55 14.58
N GLU A 226 -8.38 -14.43 15.87
CA GLU A 226 -7.67 -15.12 16.95
C GLU A 226 -7.72 -16.64 16.78
N LYS A 227 -8.90 -17.21 16.46
CA LYS A 227 -9.04 -18.65 16.20
C LYS A 227 -8.18 -19.11 15.02
N THR A 228 -8.06 -18.29 13.98
CA THR A 228 -7.31 -18.65 12.78
C THR A 228 -5.80 -18.54 13.01
N LEU A 229 -5.34 -17.52 13.74
CA LEU A 229 -3.93 -17.40 14.16
C LEU A 229 -3.52 -18.53 15.10
N GLU A 230 -4.38 -18.89 16.05
CA GLU A 230 -4.18 -20.03 16.95
C GLU A 230 -4.06 -21.35 16.17
N LYS A 231 -4.96 -21.60 15.22
CA LYS A 231 -4.90 -22.78 14.33
C LYS A 231 -3.63 -22.80 13.48
N SER A 232 -3.17 -21.64 13.02
CA SER A 232 -1.93 -21.50 12.26
C SER A 232 -0.71 -21.83 13.13
N ALA A 233 -0.69 -21.36 14.37
CA ALA A 233 0.35 -21.70 15.36
C ALA A 233 0.44 -23.21 15.59
N GLN A 234 -0.71 -23.85 15.83
CA GLN A 234 -0.80 -25.31 16.04
C GLN A 234 -0.37 -26.11 14.81
N SER A 235 -0.68 -25.60 13.61
CA SER A 235 -0.27 -26.18 12.33
C SER A 235 1.17 -25.85 11.93
N LYS A 236 1.91 -25.06 12.75
CA LYS A 236 3.26 -24.56 12.46
C LYS A 236 3.34 -23.77 11.14
N GLU A 237 2.26 -23.07 10.80
CA GLU A 237 2.20 -22.16 9.67
C GLU A 237 2.71 -20.77 10.08
N LYS A 238 3.30 -20.04 9.13
CA LYS A 238 3.49 -18.60 9.21
C LYS A 238 2.36 -17.88 8.49
N VAL A 239 2.11 -16.65 8.91
CA VAL A 239 0.96 -15.88 8.43
C VAL A 239 1.39 -14.55 7.82
N TYR A 240 0.91 -14.27 6.62
CA TYR A 240 0.83 -12.93 6.07
C TYR A 240 -0.57 -12.36 6.30
N VAL A 241 -0.63 -11.13 6.80
CA VAL A 241 -1.88 -10.39 6.95
C VAL A 241 -1.94 -9.36 5.84
N ILE A 242 -3.04 -9.35 5.09
CA ILE A 242 -3.35 -8.28 4.16
C ILE A 242 -4.65 -7.61 4.61
N ALA A 243 -4.72 -6.29 4.48
CA ALA A 243 -5.96 -5.55 4.66
C ALA A 243 -5.87 -4.23 3.89
N HIS A 244 -6.96 -3.50 3.76
CA HIS A 244 -6.92 -2.21 3.09
C HIS A 244 -6.48 -1.09 4.04
N VAL A 245 -7.32 -0.70 5.00
CA VAL A 245 -7.01 0.34 5.98
C VAL A 245 -6.00 -0.21 7.00
N PRO A 246 -4.85 0.45 7.23
CA PRO A 246 -3.83 -0.03 8.16
C PRO A 246 -4.25 0.13 9.63
N VAL A 247 -3.55 -0.59 10.50
CA VAL A 247 -3.47 -0.27 11.94
C VAL A 247 -2.52 0.92 12.17
N GLY A 248 -2.51 1.46 13.38
CA GLY A 248 -1.63 2.54 13.78
C GLY A 248 -2.14 3.93 13.39
N TYR A 249 -1.21 4.87 13.39
CA TYR A 249 -1.47 6.30 13.25
C TYR A 249 -1.20 6.78 11.83
N LEU A 250 -2.03 7.70 11.33
CA LEU A 250 -1.83 8.34 10.04
C LEU A 250 -0.58 9.24 10.09
N PRO A 251 0.44 9.01 9.26
CA PRO A 251 1.73 9.71 9.38
C PRO A 251 1.67 11.20 8.95
N PHE A 252 0.54 11.62 8.37
CA PHE A 252 0.28 13.00 7.95
C PHE A 252 -0.73 13.73 8.86
N ALA A 253 -1.38 13.04 9.80
CA ALA A 253 -2.34 13.63 10.73
C ALA A 253 -1.86 13.54 12.18
N GLY A 254 -2.21 14.53 13.01
CA GLY A 254 -1.83 14.54 14.42
C GLY A 254 -2.77 13.64 15.24
N ASN A 255 -2.22 12.68 15.99
CA ASN A 255 -2.97 11.86 16.94
C ASN A 255 -4.26 11.23 16.38
N THR A 256 -4.21 10.78 15.12
CA THR A 256 -5.35 10.17 14.43
C THR A 256 -4.96 8.77 13.96
N THR A 257 -5.65 7.77 14.48
CA THR A 257 -5.51 6.38 14.00
C THR A 257 -6.23 6.18 12.67
N ALA A 258 -5.71 5.29 11.82
CA ALA A 258 -6.32 5.01 10.51
C ALA A 258 -7.69 4.30 10.65
N ILE A 259 -7.80 3.40 11.62
CA ILE A 259 -9.08 2.83 12.07
C ILE A 259 -9.47 3.41 13.45
N ARG A 260 -10.68 3.16 13.93
CA ARG A 260 -11.13 3.64 15.25
C ARG A 260 -10.20 3.17 16.37
N GLY A 261 -9.92 4.05 17.32
CA GLY A 261 -8.96 3.80 18.40
C GLY A 261 -9.19 2.47 19.15
N SER A 262 -10.42 2.16 19.56
CA SER A 262 -10.71 0.90 20.27
C SER A 262 -10.42 -0.35 19.44
N HIS A 263 -10.69 -0.30 18.14
CA HIS A 263 -10.42 -1.40 17.21
C HIS A 263 -8.93 -1.50 16.88
N ASN A 264 -8.24 -0.36 16.77
CA ASN A 264 -6.79 -0.28 16.65
C ASN A 264 -6.09 -0.99 17.81
N GLU A 265 -6.42 -0.61 19.05
CA GLU A 265 -5.85 -1.23 20.25
C GLU A 265 -6.09 -2.75 20.29
N ARG A 266 -7.30 -3.19 19.93
CA ARG A 266 -7.64 -4.62 19.90
C ARG A 266 -6.84 -5.37 18.83
N LEU A 267 -6.72 -4.85 17.60
CA LEU A 267 -5.93 -5.49 16.55
C LEU A 267 -4.44 -5.52 16.91
N VAL A 268 -3.89 -4.40 17.41
CA VAL A 268 -2.49 -4.30 17.84
C VAL A 268 -2.20 -5.33 18.95
N ALA A 269 -3.08 -5.48 19.93
CA ALA A 269 -2.93 -6.48 20.99
C ALA A 269 -2.94 -7.92 20.45
N ILE A 270 -3.83 -8.24 19.49
CA ILE A 270 -3.87 -9.56 18.85
C ILE A 270 -2.57 -9.82 18.07
N PHE A 271 -2.09 -8.85 17.30
CA PHE A 271 -0.85 -9.00 16.54
C PHE A 271 0.37 -9.12 17.45
N ARG A 272 0.41 -8.45 18.62
CA ARG A 272 1.44 -8.67 19.64
C ARG A 272 1.41 -10.12 20.14
N LYS A 273 0.24 -10.60 20.56
CA LYS A 273 0.03 -11.96 21.08
C LYS A 273 0.46 -13.04 20.09
N TYR A 274 0.16 -12.85 18.80
CA TYR A 274 0.45 -13.83 17.74
C TYR A 274 1.66 -13.46 16.87
N SER A 275 2.53 -12.55 17.33
CA SER A 275 3.69 -12.08 16.56
C SER A 275 4.68 -13.18 16.17
N HIS A 276 4.74 -14.27 16.93
CA HIS A 276 5.55 -15.45 16.60
C HIS A 276 5.02 -16.23 15.38
N VAL A 277 3.77 -16.02 14.97
CA VAL A 277 3.10 -16.63 13.81
C VAL A 277 3.09 -15.67 12.63
N VAL A 278 2.79 -14.39 12.86
CA VAL A 278 2.69 -13.36 11.82
C VAL A 278 4.09 -12.99 11.32
N ALA A 279 4.35 -13.20 10.02
CA ALA A 279 5.64 -12.95 9.39
C ALA A 279 5.68 -11.61 8.61
N GLY A 280 4.53 -10.99 8.35
CA GLY A 280 4.43 -9.70 7.68
C GLY A 280 2.99 -9.22 7.55
N GLN A 281 2.79 -7.91 7.54
CA GLN A 281 1.49 -7.26 7.36
C GLN A 281 1.55 -6.24 6.22
N PHE A 282 0.55 -6.24 5.35
CA PHE A 282 0.58 -5.49 4.09
C PHE A 282 -0.73 -4.73 3.89
N TYR A 283 -0.63 -3.41 3.70
CA TYR A 283 -1.76 -2.48 3.65
C TYR A 283 -1.71 -1.54 2.45
N GLY A 284 -2.84 -0.87 2.17
CA GLY A 284 -2.97 0.18 1.16
C GLY A 284 -3.53 1.46 1.77
N HIS A 285 -4.60 2.00 1.18
CA HIS A 285 -5.48 3.08 1.68
C HIS A 285 -4.85 4.47 1.75
N THR A 286 -3.64 4.57 2.28
CA THR A 286 -3.00 5.88 2.51
C THR A 286 -2.43 6.50 1.24
N HIS A 287 -2.30 5.70 0.18
CA HIS A 287 -1.61 6.03 -1.07
C HIS A 287 -0.13 6.43 -0.89
N ARG A 288 0.49 6.07 0.24
CA ARG A 288 1.87 6.46 0.57
C ARG A 288 2.72 5.25 0.87
N ASP A 289 4.01 5.36 0.55
CA ASP A 289 5.00 4.36 0.93
C ASP A 289 5.33 4.54 2.40
N SER A 290 4.90 3.61 3.26
CA SER A 290 5.22 3.68 4.68
C SER A 290 5.56 2.33 5.25
N ILE A 291 6.38 2.37 6.30
CA ILE A 291 6.72 1.21 7.10
C ILE A 291 6.27 1.44 8.53
N MET A 292 5.92 0.38 9.23
CA MET A 292 5.70 0.43 10.67
C MET A 292 6.36 -0.77 11.32
N VAL A 293 6.79 -0.59 12.57
CA VAL A 293 7.32 -1.67 13.40
C VAL A 293 6.45 -1.83 14.64
N LEU A 294 5.92 -3.03 14.83
CA LEU A 294 5.19 -3.37 16.05
C LEU A 294 6.17 -3.82 17.13
N LEU A 295 6.11 -3.15 18.28
CA LEU A 295 6.83 -3.52 19.49
C LEU A 295 5.94 -4.33 20.43
N ASP A 296 6.54 -5.26 21.18
CA ASP A 296 5.91 -5.89 22.34
C ASP A 296 5.82 -4.91 23.54
N GLU A 297 5.21 -5.36 24.63
CA GLU A 297 5.04 -4.57 25.86
C GLU A 297 6.37 -4.25 26.56
N GLN A 298 7.47 -4.92 26.19
CA GLN A 298 8.82 -4.67 26.70
C GLN A 298 9.65 -3.77 25.76
N GLY A 299 9.09 -3.37 24.61
CA GLY A 299 9.76 -2.55 23.61
C GLY A 299 10.64 -3.33 22.63
N HIS A 300 10.56 -4.67 22.59
CA HIS A 300 11.25 -5.44 21.56
C HIS A 300 10.45 -5.45 20.26
N PRO A 301 11.10 -5.32 19.09
CA PRO A 301 10.41 -5.34 17.82
C PRO A 301 10.00 -6.76 17.45
N VAL A 302 8.70 -6.96 17.18
CA VAL A 302 8.11 -8.29 16.96
C VAL A 302 7.45 -8.47 15.60
N ASN A 303 7.05 -7.41 14.91
CA ASN A 303 6.38 -7.51 13.60
C ASN A 303 6.71 -6.33 12.67
N SER A 304 6.82 -6.62 11.37
CA SER A 304 7.05 -5.63 10.31
C SER A 304 5.77 -5.42 9.52
N LEU A 305 5.38 -4.16 9.31
CA LEU A 305 4.18 -3.79 8.58
C LEU A 305 4.57 -2.83 7.45
N PHE A 306 3.92 -2.99 6.30
CA PHE A 306 4.21 -2.23 5.09
C PHE A 306 2.92 -1.68 4.49
N VAL A 307 2.91 -0.38 4.22
CA VAL A 307 1.84 0.30 3.49
C VAL A 307 2.38 0.61 2.09
N SER A 308 1.69 0.10 1.08
CA SER A 308 2.06 0.34 -0.32
C SER A 308 1.44 1.64 -0.82
N PRO A 309 2.17 2.43 -1.64
CA PRO A 309 1.57 3.53 -2.36
C PRO A 309 0.58 3.01 -3.40
N ALA A 310 -0.26 3.93 -3.86
CA ALA A 310 -1.31 3.66 -4.82
C ALA A 310 -0.80 3.66 -6.27
N VAL A 311 -1.55 3.00 -7.16
CA VAL A 311 -1.44 3.24 -8.60
C VAL A 311 -2.06 4.59 -8.95
N THR A 312 -3.19 4.96 -8.33
CA THR A 312 -3.77 6.29 -8.54
C THR A 312 -2.83 7.40 -8.05
N PRO A 313 -2.67 8.49 -8.82
CA PRO A 313 -1.88 9.65 -8.43
C PRO A 313 -2.75 10.73 -7.77
N ILE A 314 -4.03 10.45 -7.48
CA ILE A 314 -4.96 11.48 -7.03
C ILE A 314 -4.49 12.11 -5.71
N LYS A 315 -4.58 13.44 -5.65
CA LYS A 315 -4.57 14.24 -4.43
C LYS A 315 -5.72 15.22 -4.43
N ASN A 316 -6.14 15.64 -3.25
CA ASN A 316 -7.06 16.76 -3.11
C ASN A 316 -6.38 18.09 -3.49
N LEU A 317 -7.18 19.10 -3.84
CA LEU A 317 -6.67 20.42 -4.24
C LEU A 317 -5.80 21.07 -3.16
N TRP A 318 -6.18 20.88 -1.89
CA TRP A 318 -5.52 21.47 -0.72
C TRP A 318 -4.34 20.64 -0.20
N GLU A 319 -4.15 19.43 -0.71
CA GLU A 319 -3.03 18.59 -0.28
C GLU A 319 -1.72 19.08 -0.90
N PRO A 320 -0.66 19.21 -0.07
CA PRO A 320 0.61 19.78 -0.51
C PRO A 320 1.40 18.87 -1.46
N TYR A 321 1.10 17.57 -1.47
CA TYR A 321 1.77 16.58 -2.31
C TYR A 321 0.82 15.43 -2.68
N SER A 322 1.17 14.73 -3.76
CA SER A 322 0.60 13.44 -4.11
C SER A 322 1.65 12.32 -3.99
N ASN A 323 1.36 11.18 -4.59
CA ASN A 323 2.30 10.13 -4.97
C ASN A 323 2.38 10.03 -6.49
N ASN A 324 3.54 9.67 -7.03
CA ASN A 324 3.54 9.05 -8.36
C ASN A 324 2.85 7.67 -8.29
N PRO A 325 2.30 7.17 -9.41
CA PRO A 325 1.81 5.81 -9.51
C PRO A 325 2.89 4.79 -9.14
N GLY A 326 2.56 3.85 -8.27
CA GLY A 326 3.51 2.87 -7.75
C GLY A 326 2.92 1.47 -7.57
N PHE A 327 3.79 0.46 -7.65
CA PHE A 327 3.53 -0.91 -7.22
C PHE A 327 4.84 -1.53 -6.73
N ARG A 328 4.79 -2.63 -5.98
CA ARG A 328 6.00 -3.22 -5.40
C ARG A 328 6.03 -4.73 -5.44
N MET A 329 7.26 -5.25 -5.39
CA MET A 329 7.55 -6.66 -5.18
C MET A 329 8.23 -6.83 -3.82
N TYR A 330 7.87 -7.90 -3.12
CA TYR A 330 8.54 -8.34 -1.90
C TYR A 330 9.37 -9.58 -2.18
N LEU A 331 10.54 -9.65 -1.56
CA LEU A 331 11.34 -10.87 -1.46
C LEU A 331 11.16 -11.42 -0.05
N TYR A 332 11.00 -12.73 0.09
CA TYR A 332 10.89 -13.39 1.39
C TYR A 332 11.68 -14.70 1.44
N ASN A 333 12.06 -15.11 2.64
CA ASN A 333 12.80 -16.35 2.86
C ASN A 333 11.83 -17.55 2.79
N ASN A 334 12.13 -18.55 1.95
CA ASN A 334 11.24 -19.71 1.74
C ASN A 334 11.17 -20.67 2.95
N LYS A 335 11.98 -20.49 3.99
CA LYS A 335 11.99 -21.35 5.18
C LYS A 335 11.14 -20.79 6.32
N ASP A 336 11.27 -19.50 6.61
CA ASP A 336 10.62 -18.83 7.74
C ASP A 336 9.61 -17.75 7.32
N TYR A 337 9.51 -17.48 6.01
CA TYR A 337 8.63 -16.50 5.39
C TYR A 337 8.83 -15.07 5.88
N ASN A 338 9.98 -14.76 6.48
CA ASN A 338 10.31 -13.39 6.83
C ASN A 338 10.55 -12.56 5.55
N VAL A 339 10.05 -11.34 5.55
CA VAL A 339 10.28 -10.39 4.45
C VAL A 339 11.74 -9.94 4.47
N MET A 340 12.40 -10.09 3.33
CA MET A 340 13.82 -9.83 3.13
C MET A 340 14.07 -8.50 2.43
N ASP A 341 13.23 -8.10 1.48
CA ASP A 341 13.42 -6.86 0.72
C ASP A 341 12.13 -6.37 0.06
N ILE A 342 12.13 -5.09 -0.33
CA ILE A 342 11.09 -4.44 -1.14
C ILE A 342 11.74 -3.82 -2.36
N TRP A 343 11.20 -4.14 -3.53
CA TRP A 343 11.54 -3.49 -4.78
C TRP A 343 10.34 -2.63 -5.19
N GLN A 344 10.45 -1.33 -4.99
CA GLN A 344 9.41 -0.37 -5.31
C GLN A 344 9.60 0.10 -6.75
N TYR A 345 8.54 0.01 -7.54
CA TYR A 345 8.48 0.53 -8.90
C TYR A 345 7.57 1.73 -8.95
N TYR A 346 7.87 2.65 -9.86
CA TYR A 346 7.05 3.83 -10.06
C TYR A 346 7.04 4.30 -11.52
N LEU A 347 6.04 5.11 -11.82
CA LEU A 347 5.98 5.90 -13.03
C LEU A 347 6.11 7.38 -12.68
N ASN A 348 7.11 8.07 -13.23
CA ASN A 348 7.10 9.53 -13.16
C ASN A 348 5.97 10.04 -14.08
N LEU A 349 4.84 10.44 -13.47
CA LEU A 349 3.62 10.75 -14.21
C LEU A 349 3.81 11.97 -15.14
N THR A 350 4.53 12.99 -14.66
CA THR A 350 4.84 14.19 -15.46
C THR A 350 5.63 13.82 -16.70
N GLU A 351 6.73 13.07 -16.54
CA GLU A 351 7.57 12.62 -17.65
C GLU A 351 6.78 11.72 -18.62
N ALA A 352 5.92 10.84 -18.08
CA ALA A 352 5.13 9.92 -18.89
C ALA A 352 4.11 10.64 -19.78
N ASN A 353 3.47 11.68 -19.24
CA ASN A 353 2.52 12.52 -19.97
C ASN A 353 3.22 13.39 -21.02
N GLU A 354 4.35 14.01 -20.68
CA GLU A 354 5.15 14.81 -21.62
C GLU A 354 5.65 13.99 -22.81
N LYS A 355 6.13 12.77 -22.55
CA LYS A 355 6.69 11.87 -23.57
C LYS A 355 5.65 10.99 -24.26
N GLN A 356 4.42 10.97 -23.75
CA GLN A 356 3.38 10.00 -24.14
C GLN A 356 3.88 8.55 -24.10
N ARG A 357 4.67 8.21 -23.07
CA ARG A 357 5.23 6.87 -22.87
C ARG A 357 5.31 6.51 -21.40
N SER A 358 4.81 5.33 -21.03
CA SER A 358 4.83 4.82 -19.66
C SER A 358 6.13 4.09 -19.32
N ASP A 359 7.20 4.85 -19.06
CA ASP A 359 8.51 4.32 -18.65
C ASP A 359 8.56 3.99 -17.15
N TRP A 360 7.84 2.94 -16.75
CA TRP A 360 7.91 2.40 -15.39
C TRP A 360 9.34 1.95 -15.06
N ARG A 361 9.83 2.35 -13.89
CA ARG A 361 11.20 2.09 -13.45
C ARG A 361 11.24 1.69 -11.98
N LEU A 362 12.31 1.00 -11.61
CA LEU A 362 12.64 0.75 -10.21
C LEU A 362 12.94 2.10 -9.54
N GLU A 363 12.18 2.44 -8.52
CA GLU A 363 12.42 3.62 -7.68
C GLU A 363 13.58 3.32 -6.73
N TYR A 364 13.44 2.25 -5.94
CA TYR A 364 14.47 1.82 -5.00
C TYR A 364 14.34 0.34 -4.63
N ILE A 365 15.46 -0.20 -4.11
CA ILE A 365 15.51 -1.47 -3.38
C ILE A 365 15.72 -1.10 -1.91
N MET A 366 14.82 -1.51 -1.02
CA MET A 366 14.80 -1.00 0.35
C MET A 366 16.08 -1.28 1.13
N THR A 367 16.60 -2.51 1.05
CA THR A 367 17.86 -2.88 1.70
C THR A 367 19.03 -2.02 1.22
N LYS A 368 19.15 -1.81 -0.10
CA LYS A 368 20.20 -0.97 -0.70
C LYS A 368 20.03 0.51 -0.36
N ALA A 369 18.80 1.01 -0.39
CA ALA A 369 18.49 2.42 -0.16
C ALA A 369 18.83 2.85 1.26
N PHE A 370 18.58 1.98 2.24
CA PHE A 370 18.75 2.27 3.66
C PHE A 370 19.91 1.52 4.34
N GLY A 371 20.66 0.71 3.60
CA GLY A 371 21.79 -0.07 4.13
C GLY A 371 21.36 -1.16 5.11
N LEU A 372 20.20 -1.76 4.90
CA LEU A 372 19.66 -2.84 5.74
C LEU A 372 20.10 -4.22 5.24
N SER A 373 20.19 -5.19 6.14
CA SER A 373 20.43 -6.60 5.77
C SER A 373 19.16 -7.34 5.37
N ASP A 374 18.03 -6.94 5.94
CA ASP A 374 16.69 -7.51 5.73
C ASP A 374 15.62 -6.50 6.19
N LEU A 375 14.35 -6.90 6.10
CA LEU A 375 13.20 -6.12 6.60
C LEU A 375 12.56 -6.74 7.84
N GLN A 376 13.35 -7.47 8.64
CA GLN A 376 12.88 -8.00 9.92
C GLN A 376 12.62 -6.86 10.92
N PRO A 377 11.79 -7.10 11.96
CA PRO A 377 11.36 -6.04 12.87
C PRO A 377 12.52 -5.27 13.51
N LYS A 378 13.62 -5.96 13.84
CA LYS A 378 14.83 -5.34 14.40
C LYS A 378 15.47 -4.33 13.44
N SER A 379 15.60 -4.68 12.17
CA SER A 379 16.16 -3.82 11.13
C SER A 379 15.27 -2.59 10.90
N LEU A 380 13.95 -2.77 10.89
CA LEU A 380 13.00 -1.66 10.76
C LEU A 380 12.99 -0.74 11.98
N LEU A 381 13.10 -1.28 13.20
CA LEU A 381 13.26 -0.46 14.41
C LEU A 381 14.53 0.39 14.34
N GLN A 382 15.65 -0.18 13.94
CA GLN A 382 16.90 0.56 13.77
C GLN A 382 16.75 1.69 12.74
N LEU A 383 16.08 1.42 11.62
CA LEU A 383 15.77 2.42 10.61
C LEU A 383 14.88 3.54 11.19
N GLY A 384 13.77 3.19 11.84
CA GLY A 384 12.85 4.16 12.45
C GLY A 384 13.52 5.04 13.51
N LEU A 385 14.37 4.46 14.36
CA LEU A 385 15.17 5.21 15.35
C LEU A 385 16.18 6.14 14.67
N SER A 386 16.77 5.73 13.54
CA SER A 386 17.69 6.59 12.77
C SER A 386 17.00 7.84 12.21
N PHE A 387 15.68 7.81 12.03
CA PHE A 387 14.92 8.97 11.57
C PHE A 387 14.83 10.05 12.65
N MET A 388 14.86 9.69 13.94
CA MET A 388 14.79 10.66 15.04
C MET A 388 15.98 11.62 15.07
N LEU A 389 17.14 11.22 14.53
CA LEU A 389 18.35 12.04 14.54
C LEU A 389 18.14 13.41 13.88
N PRO A 390 18.72 14.50 14.43
CA PRO A 390 18.73 15.80 13.77
C PRO A 390 19.32 15.72 12.36
N GLN A 391 18.67 16.34 11.38
CA GLN A 391 19.12 16.34 9.97
C GLN A 391 19.37 14.92 9.39
N SER A 392 18.52 13.97 9.74
CA SER A 392 18.63 12.58 9.29
C SER A 392 18.43 12.46 7.78
N LYS A 393 19.52 12.21 7.05
CA LYS A 393 19.49 11.88 5.61
C LYS A 393 18.66 10.63 5.31
N ALA A 394 18.58 9.70 6.26
CA ALA A 394 17.73 8.52 6.14
C ALA A 394 16.25 8.92 6.14
N PHE A 395 15.86 9.85 7.02
CA PHE A 395 14.50 10.38 7.04
C PHE A 395 14.17 11.17 5.78
N ASP A 396 15.05 12.06 5.32
CA ASP A 396 14.81 12.84 4.09
C ASP A 396 14.57 11.91 2.89
N LYS A 397 15.39 10.86 2.77
CA LYS A 397 15.22 9.81 1.75
C LYS A 397 13.91 9.05 1.92
N TYR A 398 13.57 8.65 3.14
CA TYR A 398 12.30 7.98 3.45
C TYR A 398 11.12 8.86 3.04
N PHE A 399 11.16 10.17 3.32
CA PHE A 399 10.08 11.09 2.99
C PHE A 399 9.96 11.34 1.48
N THR A 400 11.06 11.34 0.72
CA THR A 400 10.99 11.32 -0.76
C THR A 400 10.24 10.07 -1.25
N HIS A 401 10.58 8.89 -0.74
CA HIS A 401 9.93 7.63 -1.12
C HIS A 401 8.49 7.53 -0.61
N PHE A 402 8.16 8.16 0.52
CA PHE A 402 6.79 8.27 1.04
C PHE A 402 5.81 8.85 0.00
N MET A 403 6.30 9.76 -0.86
CA MET A 403 5.57 10.35 -1.98
C MET A 403 5.92 9.72 -3.34
N VAL A 404 6.65 8.60 -3.36
CA VAL A 404 7.05 7.88 -4.58
C VAL A 404 7.82 8.79 -5.55
N ASP A 405 8.79 9.55 -5.03
CA ASP A 405 9.59 10.51 -5.81
C ASP A 405 8.72 11.54 -6.58
N TYR A 406 7.55 11.89 -6.03
CA TYR A 406 6.66 12.92 -6.58
C TYR A 406 7.35 14.29 -6.64
N SER A 407 8.05 14.67 -5.57
CA SER A 407 8.75 15.94 -5.48
C SER A 407 9.92 15.89 -4.52
N ASN A 408 11.07 16.38 -4.98
CA ASN A 408 12.28 16.53 -4.18
C ASN A 408 12.40 17.91 -3.51
N SER A 409 11.46 18.83 -3.75
CA SER A 409 11.46 20.16 -3.13
C SER A 409 10.64 20.25 -1.84
N ILE A 410 9.84 19.23 -1.53
CA ILE A 410 8.97 19.23 -0.36
C ILE A 410 9.76 18.66 0.83
N VAL A 411 9.87 19.48 1.89
CA VAL A 411 10.61 19.15 3.10
C VAL A 411 9.63 18.85 4.24
N CYS A 412 9.92 17.80 5.01
CA CYS A 412 9.17 17.43 6.21
C CYS A 412 10.03 17.67 7.44
N ASP A 413 9.80 18.78 8.14
CA ASP A 413 10.50 19.14 9.36
C ASP A 413 9.52 19.34 10.53
N GLY A 414 10.06 19.62 11.72
CA GLY A 414 9.30 19.88 12.93
C GLY A 414 8.16 18.87 13.15
N SER A 415 6.92 19.38 13.22
CA SER A 415 5.74 18.56 13.46
C SER A 415 5.43 17.53 12.38
N CYS A 416 5.86 17.74 11.13
CA CYS A 416 5.70 16.76 10.06
C CYS A 416 6.56 15.53 10.37
N LYS A 417 7.84 15.76 10.69
CA LYS A 417 8.79 14.69 11.04
C LYS A 417 8.35 13.93 12.29
N VAL A 418 7.90 14.64 13.33
CA VAL A 418 7.37 13.99 14.55
C VAL A 418 6.21 13.04 14.21
N ARG A 419 5.22 13.49 13.43
CA ARG A 419 4.07 12.65 13.05
C ARG A 419 4.49 11.42 12.26
N GLN A 420 5.38 11.59 11.29
CA GLN A 420 5.91 10.50 10.46
C GLN A 420 6.64 9.46 11.31
N VAL A 421 7.64 9.89 12.08
CA VAL A 421 8.51 8.96 12.82
C VAL A 421 7.76 8.30 13.99
N CYS A 422 6.87 9.02 14.68
CA CYS A 422 6.04 8.39 15.70
C CYS A 422 5.07 7.36 15.12
N ALA A 423 4.47 7.61 13.94
CA ALA A 423 3.61 6.64 13.28
C ALA A 423 4.37 5.38 12.83
N VAL A 424 5.63 5.52 12.41
CA VAL A 424 6.51 4.38 12.07
C VAL A 424 6.79 3.51 13.31
N LEU A 425 7.08 4.13 14.45
CA LEU A 425 7.59 3.44 15.65
C LEU A 425 6.49 2.93 16.59
N TYR A 426 5.31 3.55 16.59
CA TYR A 426 4.33 3.40 17.66
C TYR A 426 2.91 3.32 17.12
N LEU A 427 2.29 2.14 17.30
CA LEU A 427 0.98 1.80 16.75
C LEU A 427 -0.16 1.88 17.77
N ASP A 428 0.15 1.94 19.07
CA ASP A 428 -0.84 2.10 20.14
C ASP A 428 -0.85 3.52 20.70
N GLN A 429 -1.95 3.87 21.36
CA GLN A 429 -2.19 5.20 21.86
C GLN A 429 -1.16 5.68 22.88
N GLN A 430 -0.79 4.82 23.82
CA GLN A 430 0.10 5.21 24.91
C GLN A 430 1.49 5.56 24.38
N SER A 431 2.04 4.69 23.54
CA SER A 431 3.38 4.85 23.00
C SER A 431 3.46 5.98 21.96
N TYR A 432 2.46 6.11 21.09
CA TYR A 432 2.40 7.21 20.11
C TYR A 432 2.30 8.57 20.82
N SER A 433 1.41 8.71 21.80
CA SER A 433 1.22 9.96 22.53
C SER A 433 2.50 10.39 23.26
N LYS A 434 3.23 9.44 23.86
CA LYS A 434 4.52 9.69 24.50
C LYS A 434 5.58 10.15 23.50
N CYS A 435 5.62 9.52 22.31
CA CYS A 435 6.52 9.93 21.25
C CYS A 435 6.23 11.34 20.74
N ALA A 436 4.96 11.62 20.42
CA ALA A 436 4.54 12.89 19.84
C ALA A 436 4.66 14.09 20.80
N SER A 437 4.68 13.83 22.11
CA SER A 437 4.86 14.84 23.16
C SER A 437 6.29 14.92 23.71
N SER A 438 7.22 14.10 23.21
CA SER A 438 8.58 14.09 23.72
C SER A 438 9.29 15.43 23.49
N ALA A 439 10.14 15.82 24.44
CA ALA A 439 11.05 16.96 24.28
C ALA A 439 12.31 16.61 23.47
N ASP A 440 12.47 15.33 23.10
CA ASP A 440 13.67 14.80 22.42
C ASP A 440 13.71 15.07 20.89
N TRP A 441 12.86 15.98 20.38
CA TRP A 441 12.71 16.29 18.95
C TRP A 441 13.53 17.47 18.46
#